data_AF-A0A7C4IE98-F1
#
_entry.id   AF-A0A7C4IE98-F1
#
_cell.length_a   1.000
_cell.length_b   1.000
_cell.length_c   1.000
_cell.angle_alpha   90.00
_cell.angle_beta   90.00
_cell.angle_gamma   90.00
#
_symmetry.space_group_name_H-M   'P 1'
#
loop_
_entity.id
_entity.type
_entity.pdbx_description
1 polymer ?
#
loop_
_entity_poly.entity_id
_entity_poly.type
_entity_poly.pdbx_seq_one_letter_code
_entity_poly.pdbx_strand_id
1 'polypeptide(L)'
;MPRMVLSLDGVVLREVNLSKERTTIGRRSHNDVVIDNLAVSGEHAVVFATGNDVYLEDLGSTNGTTVNGQPIKKHLLQSGDVI
;
A
#
# COMPACT_ATOMS: atom_id res chain seq x y z
N MET A 1 10.00 2.65 -13.86
CA MET A 1 9.48 1.65 -12.89
C MET A 1 8.67 2.40 -11.85
N PRO A 2 7.45 1.95 -11.50
CA PRO A 2 6.66 2.60 -10.47
C PRO A 2 7.33 2.46 -9.10
N ARG A 3 7.27 3.52 -8.29
CA ARG A 3 7.77 3.57 -6.93
C ARG A 3 6.69 4.09 -6.00
N MET A 4 6.66 3.58 -4.78
CA MET A 4 5.82 4.06 -3.70
C MET A 4 6.70 4.76 -2.66
N VAL A 5 6.22 5.87 -2.12
CA VAL A 5 6.88 6.58 -1.02
C VAL A 5 6.01 6.40 0.21
N LEU A 6 6.55 5.75 1.23
CA LEU A 6 5.93 5.67 2.54
C LEU A 6 6.30 6.93 3.32
N SER A 7 5.30 7.72 3.71
CA SER A 7 5.48 8.90 4.55
C SER A 7 4.56 8.87 5.75
N LEU A 8 5.02 9.42 6.87
CA LEU A 8 4.20 9.67 8.07
C LEU A 8 4.32 11.14 8.44
N ASP A 9 3.19 11.82 8.58
CA ASP A 9 3.12 13.27 8.89
C ASP A 9 3.99 14.14 7.98
N GLY A 10 4.03 13.81 6.68
CA GLY A 10 4.82 14.52 5.66
C GLY A 10 6.31 14.18 5.67
N VAL A 11 6.77 13.33 6.59
CA VAL A 11 8.15 12.84 6.62
C VAL A 11 8.24 11.55 5.80
N VAL A 12 9.08 11.54 4.77
CA VAL A 12 9.37 10.33 4.01
C VAL A 12 10.14 9.35 4.89
N LEU A 13 9.53 8.20 5.15
CA LEU A 13 10.15 7.11 5.91
C LEU A 13 10.95 6.19 5.00
N ARG A 14 10.42 5.87 3.80
CA ARG A 14 11.03 4.90 2.90
C ARG A 14 10.51 5.03 1.47
N GLU A 15 11.38 4.81 0.49
CA GLU A 15 10.97 4.52 -0.90
C GLU A 15 10.95 3.01 -1.13
N VAL A 16 9.88 2.53 -1.77
CA VAL A 16 9.65 1.12 -2.11
C VAL A 16 9.52 1.00 -3.63
N ASN A 17 10.42 0.25 -4.24
CA ASN A 17 10.33 -0.06 -5.66
C ASN A 17 9.27 -1.15 -5.88
N LEU A 18 8.26 -0.85 -6.71
CA LEU A 18 7.21 -1.80 -7.07
C LEU A 18 7.67 -2.68 -8.25
N SER A 19 8.78 -3.39 -8.04
CA SER A 19 9.38 -4.27 -9.05
C SER A 19 8.91 -5.73 -8.94
N LYS A 20 8.25 -6.08 -7.84
CA LYS A 20 7.65 -7.41 -7.63
C LYS A 20 6.26 -7.44 -8.24
N GLU A 21 5.81 -8.61 -8.70
CA GLU A 21 4.42 -8.81 -9.12
C GLU A 21 3.43 -8.46 -8.02
N ARG A 22 3.81 -8.73 -6.76
CA ARG A 22 3.00 -8.50 -5.57
C ARG A 22 3.87 -7.96 -4.43
N THR A 23 3.42 -6.87 -3.81
CA THR A 23 4.06 -6.18 -2.68
C THR A 23 3.04 -6.06 -1.55
N THR A 24 3.27 -6.77 -0.46
CA THR A 24 2.38 -6.82 0.70
C THR A 24 2.64 -5.68 1.67
N ILE A 25 1.56 -5.13 2.24
CA ILE A 25 1.59 -4.02 3.20
C ILE A 25 0.85 -4.45 4.47
N GLY A 26 1.48 -4.30 5.62
CA GLY A 26 0.85 -4.62 6.90
C GLY A 26 1.78 -4.43 8.09
N ARG A 27 1.26 -4.69 9.29
CA ARG A 27 2.00 -4.53 10.55
C ARG A 27 2.94 -5.68 10.85
N ARG A 28 2.66 -6.89 10.35
CA ARG A 28 3.49 -8.07 10.62
C ARG A 28 4.80 -8.01 9.84
N SER A 29 5.86 -8.56 10.42
CA SER A 29 7.22 -8.52 9.88
C SER A 29 7.41 -9.31 8.58
N HIS A 30 6.45 -10.15 8.20
CA HIS A 30 6.50 -10.92 6.95
C HIS A 30 6.02 -10.14 5.72
N ASN A 31 5.46 -8.94 5.89
CA ASN A 31 5.08 -8.09 4.77
C ASN A 31 6.31 -7.45 4.13
N ASP A 32 6.21 -7.14 2.83
CA ASP A 32 7.25 -6.41 2.10
C ASP A 32 7.43 -4.98 2.63
N VAL A 33 6.29 -4.34 2.94
CA VAL A 33 6.21 -3.01 3.56
C VAL A 33 5.60 -3.19 4.95
N VAL A 34 6.46 -3.15 5.95
CA VAL A 34 6.07 -3.24 7.36
C VAL A 34 5.77 -1.84 7.88
N ILE A 35 4.55 -1.62 8.35
CA ILE A 35 4.14 -0.38 9.03
C ILE A 35 3.82 -0.74 10.47
N ASP A 36 4.73 -0.42 11.39
CA ASP A 36 4.56 -0.70 12.82
C ASP A 36 3.61 0.33 13.47
N ASN A 37 2.32 0.17 13.19
CA ASN A 37 1.26 1.02 13.73
C ASN A 37 0.03 0.17 14.06
N LEU A 38 -0.51 0.31 15.27
CA LEU A 38 -1.67 -0.45 15.73
C LEU A 38 -2.94 -0.26 14.87
N ALA A 39 -3.04 0.84 14.14
CA ALA A 39 -4.12 1.07 13.18
C ALA A 39 -3.99 0.22 11.90
N VAL A 40 -2.81 -0.37 11.65
CA VAL A 40 -2.53 -1.21 10.49
C VAL A 40 -2.73 -2.68 10.84
N SER A 41 -3.47 -3.38 10.00
CA SER A 41 -3.75 -4.81 10.17
C SER A 41 -2.49 -5.63 9.90
N GLY A 42 -2.45 -6.86 10.44
CA GLY A 42 -1.29 -7.73 10.27
C GLY A 42 -0.95 -7.98 8.79
N GLU A 43 -1.97 -8.19 7.98
CA GLU A 43 -1.97 -8.14 6.51
C GLU A 43 -3.08 -7.15 6.16
N HIS A 44 -2.73 -5.99 5.61
CA HIS A 44 -3.66 -4.88 5.50
C HIS A 44 -4.07 -4.65 4.05
N ALA A 45 -3.09 -4.51 3.17
CA ALA A 45 -3.32 -4.28 1.76
C ALA A 45 -2.21 -4.91 0.93
N VAL A 46 -2.43 -4.99 -0.37
CA VAL A 46 -1.45 -5.48 -1.32
C VAL A 46 -1.44 -4.60 -2.56
N VAL A 47 -0.24 -4.31 -3.03
CA VAL A 47 -0.01 -3.67 -4.32
C VAL A 47 0.47 -4.71 -5.30
N PHE A 48 -0.14 -4.80 -6.47
CA PHE A 48 0.27 -5.76 -7.49
C PHE A 48 0.15 -5.17 -8.88
N ALA A 49 1.03 -5.64 -9.77
CA ALA A 49 1.04 -5.24 -11.17
C ALA A 49 0.34 -6.29 -12.03
N THR A 50 -0.54 -5.83 -12.92
CA THR A 50 -1.17 -6.64 -13.98
C THR A 50 -0.89 -5.95 -15.31
N GLY A 51 -0.01 -6.53 -16.12
CA GLY A 51 0.43 -5.89 -17.36
C GLY A 51 1.08 -4.53 -17.09
N ASN A 52 0.47 -3.47 -17.62
CA ASN A 52 0.94 -2.08 -17.43
C ASN A 52 0.27 -1.36 -16.25
N ASP A 53 -0.71 -2.00 -15.61
CA ASP A 53 -1.54 -1.42 -14.57
C ASP A 53 -1.06 -1.87 -13.19
N VAL A 54 -1.14 -0.96 -12.22
CA VAL A 54 -0.79 -1.22 -10.82
C VAL A 54 -2.03 -1.04 -9.97
N TYR A 55 -2.38 -2.06 -9.19
CA TYR A 55 -3.55 -2.04 -8.33
C TYR A 55 -3.16 -2.03 -6.86
N LEU A 56 -3.98 -1.36 -6.05
CA LEU A 56 -4.02 -1.51 -4.60
C LEU A 56 -5.30 -2.27 -4.22
N GLU A 57 -5.19 -3.27 -3.35
CA GLU A 57 -6.32 -4.04 -2.86
C GLU A 57 -6.26 -4.17 -1.34
N ASP A 58 -7.38 -3.87 -0.68
CA ASP A 58 -7.58 -4.05 0.76
C ASP A 58 -7.83 -5.53 1.06
N LEU A 59 -7.07 -6.11 1.99
CA LEU A 59 -7.17 -7.53 2.35
C LEU A 59 -8.17 -7.80 3.49
N GLY A 60 -9.22 -6.98 3.58
CA GLY A 60 -10.18 -7.06 4.68
C GLY A 60 -9.62 -6.47 5.97
N SER A 61 -8.90 -5.37 5.87
CA SER A 61 -8.31 -4.71 7.03
C SER A 61 -9.37 -4.16 7.98
N THR A 62 -8.97 -4.00 9.25
CA THR A 62 -9.87 -3.55 10.32
C THR A 62 -10.33 -2.11 10.14
N ASN A 63 -9.44 -1.22 9.71
CA ASN A 63 -9.73 0.20 9.51
C ASN A 63 -10.01 0.58 8.05
N GLY A 64 -9.94 -0.40 7.14
CA GLY A 64 -10.04 -0.18 5.71
C GLY A 64 -8.79 0.46 5.12
N THR A 65 -8.75 0.50 3.79
CA THR A 65 -7.74 1.21 3.01
C THR A 65 -8.41 2.37 2.29
N THR A 66 -7.76 3.53 2.24
CA THR A 66 -8.23 4.70 1.51
C THR A 66 -7.27 5.07 0.39
N VAL A 67 -7.79 5.67 -0.69
CA VAL A 67 -6.98 6.37 -1.69
C VAL A 67 -7.56 7.76 -1.88
N ASN A 68 -6.73 8.79 -1.73
CA ASN A 68 -7.13 10.20 -1.76
C ASN A 68 -8.31 10.51 -0.81
N GLY A 69 -8.30 9.88 0.37
CA GLY A 69 -9.35 10.01 1.39
C GLY A 69 -10.65 9.23 1.11
N GLN A 70 -10.74 8.48 0.01
CA GLN A 70 -11.90 7.66 -0.31
C GLN A 70 -11.65 6.19 0.04
N PRO A 71 -12.56 5.50 0.75
CA PRO A 71 -12.39 4.10 1.08
C PRO A 71 -12.47 3.23 -0.17
N ILE A 72 -11.56 2.26 -0.29
CA ILE A 72 -11.49 1.35 -1.44
C ILE A 72 -11.51 -0.10 -0.99
N LYS A 73 -11.90 -0.98 -1.91
CA LYS A 73 -11.61 -2.42 -1.83
C LYS A 73 -10.53 -2.81 -2.83
N LYS A 74 -10.61 -2.28 -4.04
CA LYS A 74 -9.60 -2.39 -5.08
C LYS A 74 -9.57 -1.10 -5.88
N HIS A 75 -8.37 -0.60 -6.19
CA HIS A 75 -8.17 0.68 -6.88
C HIS A 75 -7.02 0.57 -7.88
N LEU A 76 -7.21 1.12 -9.09
CA LEU A 76 -6.14 1.28 -10.08
C LEU A 76 -5.31 2.50 -9.69
N LEU A 77 -4.09 2.29 -9.24
CA LEU A 77 -3.20 3.37 -8.79
C LEU A 77 -2.77 4.24 -9.96
N GLN A 78 -2.92 5.54 -9.78
CA GLN A 78 -2.41 6.57 -10.68
C GLN A 78 -1.22 7.29 -10.05
N SER A 79 -0.41 7.94 -10.89
CA SER A 79 0.70 8.75 -10.38
C SER A 79 0.15 9.92 -9.55
N GLY A 80 0.63 10.03 -8.31
CA GLY A 80 0.20 11.08 -7.37
C GLY A 80 -0.90 10.65 -6.41
N ASP A 81 -1.43 9.43 -6.52
CA ASP A 81 -2.37 8.89 -5.53
C ASP A 81 -1.72 8.78 -4.15
N VAL A 82 -2.48 9.16 -3.12
CA VAL A 82 -2.10 9.06 -1.70
C VAL A 82 -2.91 7.95 -1.06
N ILE A 83 -2.23 7.04 -0.36
CA ILE A 83 -2.82 5.87 0.31
C ILE A 83 -2.80 6.10 1.82
#